data_AF-A0AAJ1UBY4-F1
#
_entry.id   AF-A0AAJ1UBY4-F1
#
_cell.length_a   1.000
_cell.length_b   1.000
_cell.length_c   1.000
_cell.angle_alpha   90.00
_cell.angle_beta   90.00
_cell.angle_gamma   90.00
#
_symmetry.space_group_name_H-M   'P 1'
#
loop_
_entity.id
_entity.type
_entity.pdbx_description
1 polymer ?
#
loop_
_entity_poly.entity_id
_entity_poly.type
_entity_poly.pdbx_seq_one_letter_code
_entity_poly.pdbx_strand_id
1 'polypeptide(L)'
;MSTTRKLRLGPLPKTENIKLTFPCPASLKADLDRYAALHAQTYGEAVDAVTLIPHMLEAFIAGDRGFRKGSVSRTVPAKPG
;
A
#
# COMPACT_ATOMS: atom_id res chain seq x y z
N MET A 1 38.68 16.52 -24.03
CA MET A 1 37.39 15.90 -24.43
C MET A 1 37.20 14.63 -23.61
N SER A 2 36.42 14.68 -22.53
CA SER A 2 36.19 13.51 -21.67
C SER A 2 34.86 12.87 -22.04
N THR A 3 34.92 11.72 -22.70
CA THR A 3 33.74 10.96 -23.13
C THR A 3 33.10 10.28 -21.91
N THR A 4 32.04 10.90 -21.38
CA THR A 4 31.23 10.31 -20.32
C THR A 4 30.60 9.02 -20.86
N ARG A 5 31.12 7.85 -20.44
CA ARG A 5 30.51 6.56 -20.76
C ARG A 5 29.13 6.51 -20.08
N LYS A 6 28.07 6.80 -20.83
CA LYS A 6 26.69 6.63 -20.36
C LYS A 6 26.47 5.14 -20.06
N LEU A 7 26.19 4.82 -18.80
CA LEU A 7 25.78 3.49 -18.40
C LEU A 7 24.50 3.11 -19.16
N ARG A 8 24.39 1.86 -19.59
CA ARG A 8 23.22 1.33 -20.30
C ARG A 8 21.98 1.28 -19.40
N LEU A 9 22.19 1.27 -18.09
CA LEU A 9 21.14 1.36 -17.09
C LEU A 9 20.96 2.83 -16.69
N GLY A 10 19.77 3.36 -16.95
CA GLY A 10 19.36 4.67 -16.47
C GLY A 10 19.17 4.68 -14.94
N PRO A 11 18.85 5.84 -14.35
CA PRO A 11 18.54 5.92 -12.92
C PRO A 11 17.41 4.95 -12.58
N LEU A 12 17.60 4.18 -11.51
CA LEU A 12 16.60 3.22 -11.04
C LEU A 12 15.38 3.94 -10.45
N PRO A 13 14.17 3.37 -10.59
CA PRO A 13 12.99 3.93 -9.94
C PRO A 13 13.20 3.97 -8.43
N LYS A 14 12.85 5.11 -7.82
CA LYS A 14 12.82 5.25 -6.36
C LYS A 14 11.63 4.46 -5.84
N THR A 15 11.90 3.41 -5.10
CA THR A 15 10.88 2.71 -4.31
C THR A 15 10.95 3.28 -2.89
N GLU A 16 9.91 3.99 -2.47
CA GLU A 16 9.82 4.57 -1.13
C GLU A 16 8.89 3.71 -0.27
N ASN A 17 9.44 3.15 0.81
CA ASN A 17 8.69 2.37 1.79
C ASN A 17 8.60 3.19 3.08
N ILE A 18 7.39 3.44 3.56
CA ILE A 18 7.15 4.16 4.81
C ILE A 18 6.75 3.16 5.88
N LYS A 19 7.50 3.14 6.99
CA LYS A 19 7.13 2.36 8.18
C LYS A 19 6.16 3.15 9.05
N LEU A 20 5.04 2.55 9.39
CA LEU A 20 4.04 3.11 10.31
C LEU A 20 3.97 2.25 11.57
N THR A 21 3.90 2.90 12.73
CA THR A 21 3.71 2.25 14.03
C THR A 21 2.46 2.80 14.68
N PHE A 22 1.55 1.93 15.13
CA PHE A 22 0.34 2.33 15.83
C PHE A 22 0.06 1.37 17.00
N PRO A 23 -0.59 1.85 18.08
CA PRO A 23 -1.06 0.97 19.14
C PRO A 23 -2.19 0.08 18.59
N CYS A 24 -1.95 -1.22 18.49
CA CYS A 24 -2.95 -2.19 18.07
C CYS A 24 -3.69 -2.72 19.30
N PRO A 25 -5.02 -2.53 19.42
CA PRO A 25 -5.81 -3.14 20.47
C PRO A 25 -5.65 -4.67 20.46
N ALA A 26 -5.59 -5.29 21.65
CA ALA A 26 -5.38 -6.74 21.77
C ALA A 26 -6.48 -7.56 21.06
N SER A 27 -7.73 -7.10 21.10
CA SER A 27 -8.85 -7.70 20.37
C SER A 27 -8.62 -7.69 18.86
N LEU A 28 -8.20 -6.55 18.31
CA LEU A 28 -7.89 -6.42 16.89
C LEU A 28 -6.74 -7.34 16.48
N LYS A 29 -5.68 -7.44 17.28
CA LYS A 29 -4.59 -8.38 17.00
C LYS A 29 -5.07 -9.84 16.96
N ALA A 30 -5.92 -10.24 17.89
CA ALA A 30 -6.47 -11.59 17.93
C ALA A 30 -7.35 -11.90 16.69
N ASP A 31 -8.15 -10.93 16.24
CA ASP A 31 -8.96 -11.09 15.02
C ASP A 31 -8.10 -11.15 13.76
N LEU A 32 -7.02 -10.35 13.69
CA LEU A 32 -6.06 -10.40 12.59
C LEU A 32 -5.33 -11.75 12.53
N ASP A 33 -4.93 -12.30 13.67
CA ASP A 33 -4.29 -13.63 13.74
C ASP A 33 -5.25 -14.74 13.31
N ARG A 34 -6.51 -14.65 13.72
CA ARG A 34 -7.55 -15.59 13.28
C ARG A 34 -7.76 -15.50 11.77
N TYR A 35 -7.81 -14.29 11.22
CA TYR A 35 -7.94 -14.10 9.78
C TYR A 35 -6.77 -14.71 9.01
N ALA A 36 -5.54 -14.48 9.47
CA ALA A 36 -4.33 -15.08 8.90
C ALA A 36 -4.39 -16.61 8.90
N ALA A 37 -4.85 -17.22 10.00
CA ALA A 37 -5.04 -18.66 10.08
C ALA A 37 -6.11 -19.18 9.11
N LEU A 38 -7.22 -18.46 8.92
CA LEU A 38 -8.26 -18.82 7.95
C LEU A 38 -7.77 -18.67 6.50
N HIS A 39 -6.99 -17.62 6.22
CA HIS A 39 -6.36 -17.43 4.92
C HIS A 39 -5.42 -18.60 4.60
N ALA A 40 -4.60 -19.01 5.56
CA ALA A 40 -3.71 -20.17 5.38
C ALA A 40 -4.45 -21.48 5.12
N GLN A 41 -5.57 -21.71 5.83
CA GLN A 41 -6.43 -22.86 5.57
C GLN A 41 -7.05 -22.84 4.17
N THR A 42 -7.38 -21.65 3.67
CA THR A 42 -8.03 -21.48 2.36
C THR A 42 -7.06 -21.63 1.20
N TYR A 43 -5.85 -21.08 1.33
CA TYR A 43 -4.87 -20.99 0.24
C TYR A 43 -3.66 -21.90 0.40
N GLY A 44 -3.55 -22.64 1.50
CA GLY A 44 -2.49 -23.61 1.76
C GLY A 44 -1.14 -23.01 2.16
N GLU A 45 -1.06 -21.69 2.33
CA GLU A 45 0.17 -20.99 2.69
C GLU A 45 -0.01 -20.19 3.99
N ALA A 46 0.84 -20.48 4.97
CA ALA A 46 0.87 -19.72 6.22
C ALA A 46 1.41 -18.31 5.98
N VAL A 47 0.59 -17.31 6.32
CA VAL A 47 0.92 -15.89 6.19
C VAL A 47 0.71 -15.20 7.53
N ASP A 48 1.59 -14.25 7.88
CA ASP A 48 1.41 -13.40 9.06
C ASP A 48 0.34 -12.33 8.77
N ALA A 49 -0.44 -11.97 9.79
CA ALA A 49 -1.28 -10.79 9.79
C ALA A 49 -0.53 -9.53 9.30
N VAL A 50 0.73 -9.34 9.69
CA VAL A 50 1.54 -8.17 9.26
C VAL A 50 1.70 -8.09 7.74
N THR A 51 1.76 -9.23 7.06
CA THR A 51 1.81 -9.29 5.59
C THR A 51 0.46 -8.97 4.96
N LEU A 52 -0.64 -9.33 5.63
CA LEU A 52 -2.00 -9.10 5.12
C LEU A 52 -2.50 -7.67 5.35
N ILE A 53 -2.07 -7.01 6.43
CA ILE A 53 -2.55 -5.67 6.84
C ILE A 53 -2.46 -4.64 5.70
N PRO A 54 -1.33 -4.49 4.96
CA PRO A 54 -1.25 -3.53 3.87
C PRO A 54 -2.33 -3.75 2.80
N HIS A 55 -2.55 -5.01 2.41
CA HIS A 55 -3.55 -5.37 1.40
C HIS A 55 -4.98 -5.15 1.89
N MET A 56 -5.26 -5.47 3.16
CA MET A 56 -6.55 -5.21 3.78
C MET A 56 -6.86 -3.71 3.81
N LEU A 57 -5.90 -2.88 4.19
CA LEU A 57 -6.05 -1.42 4.25
C LEU A 57 -6.23 -0.83 2.86
N GLU A 58 -5.47 -1.29 1.86
CA GLU A 58 -5.64 -0.86 0.48
C GLU A 58 -7.05 -1.20 -0.05
N ALA A 59 -7.50 -2.44 0.15
CA ALA A 59 -8.84 -2.87 -0.25
C ALA A 59 -9.94 -2.07 0.47
N PHE A 60 -9.75 -1.76 1.76
CA PHE A 60 -10.68 -0.94 2.54
C PHE A 60 -10.79 0.47 1.94
N ILE A 61 -9.66 1.14 1.70
CA ILE A 61 -9.64 2.50 1.13
C ILE A 61 -10.22 2.53 -0.29
N ALA A 62 -9.87 1.54 -1.12
CA ALA A 62 -10.41 1.44 -2.48
C ALA A 62 -11.93 1.16 -2.52
N GLY A 63 -12.43 0.42 -1.53
CA GLY A 63 -13.84 0.08 -1.35
C GLY A 63 -14.69 1.21 -0.76
N ASP A 64 -14.09 2.18 -0.05
CA ASP A 64 -14.81 3.27 0.58
C ASP A 64 -15.31 4.30 -0.44
N ARG A 65 -16.59 4.16 -0.83
CA ARG A 65 -17.27 5.08 -1.75
C ARG A 65 -17.39 6.50 -1.18
N GLY A 66 -17.53 6.64 0.14
CA GLY A 66 -17.61 7.94 0.81
C GLY A 66 -16.30 8.69 0.70
N PHE A 67 -15.18 7.99 0.90
CA PHE A 67 -13.84 8.52 0.69
C PHE A 67 -13.60 8.93 -0.78
N ARG A 68 -13.98 8.07 -1.74
CA ARG A 68 -13.79 8.33 -3.18
C ARG A 68 -14.58 9.53 -3.72
N LYS A 69 -15.73 9.86 -3.14
CA LYS A 69 -16.54 11.01 -3.58
C LYS A 69 -15.86 12.36 -3.26
N GLY A 70 -14.95 12.41 -2.30
CA GLY A 70 -14.21 13.63 -1.91
C GLY A 70 -12.94 13.90 -2.72
N SER A 71 -12.42 12.94 -3.49
CA SER A 71 -11.15 13.08 -4.22
C SER A 71 -11.28 13.71 -5.61
N VAL A 72 -12.50 13.81 -6.16
CA VAL A 72 -12.78 14.40 -7.49
C VAL A 72 -12.82 15.93 -7.52
N SER A 73 -12.64 16.63 -6.38
CA SER A 73 -12.77 18.08 -6.32
C SER A 73 -11.46 18.87 -6.33
N ARG A 74 -10.30 18.25 -6.64
CA ARG A 74 -9.02 18.97 -6.64
C ARG A 74 -8.04 18.55 -7.74
N THR A 75 -8.46 18.63 -9.00
CA THR A 75 -7.51 18.79 -10.13
C THR A 75 -8.25 19.28 -11.36
N VAL A 76 -8.49 20.59 -11.43
CA VAL A 76 -8.49 21.27 -12.72
C VAL A 76 -7.47 22.39 -12.62
N PRO A 77 -6.23 22.22 -13.14
CA PRO A 77 -5.36 23.35 -13.34
C PRO A 77 -5.95 24.17 -14.50
N ALA A 78 -6.41 25.39 -14.18
CA ALA A 78 -6.81 26.36 -15.19
C ALA A 78 -5.61 26.66 -16.09
N LYS A 79 -5.77 26.45 -17.39
CA LYS A 79 -4.79 26.80 -18.41
C LYS A 79 -4.80 28.32 -18.58
N PRO A 80 -3.67 29.03 -18.46
CA PRO A 80 -3.62 30.45 -18.77
C PRO A 80 -3.71 30.65 -20.30
N GLY A 81 -4.62 31.52 -20.71
CA GLY A 81 -4.67 32.09 -22.06
C GLY A 81 -4.03 33.47 -22.08
#